data_AF-A0A958HCR6-F1
#
_entry.id   AF-A0A958HCR6-F1
#
_cell.length_a   1.000
_cell.length_b   1.000
_cell.length_c   1.000
_cell.angle_alpha   90.00
_cell.angle_beta   90.00
_cell.angle_gamma   90.00
#
_symmetry.space_group_name_H-M   'P 1'
#
loop_
_entity.id
_entity.type
_entity.pdbx_description
1 polymer ?
#
loop_
_entity_poly.entity_id
_entity_poly.type
_entity_poly.pdbx_seq_one_letter_code
_entity_poly.pdbx_strand_id
1 'polypeptide(L)' 'ADGGSVMRATGKLADESWWQVCCVDGREAWVSGDWVQPVGPSTALGDLPVVAAPSGTKPAALFDRLE' A
#
# COMPACT_ATOMS: atom_id res chain seq x y z
N ALA A 1 12.37 -1.75 20.09
CA ALA A 1 12.60 -1.31 18.71
C ALA A 1 11.31 -1.56 17.95
N ASP A 2 10.53 -0.50 17.83
CA ASP A 2 9.23 -0.46 17.17
C ASP A 2 9.41 -0.80 15.68
N GLY A 3 9.15 -2.07 15.32
CA GLY A 3 9.54 -2.70 14.06
C GLY A 3 8.65 -2.32 12.88
N GLY A 4 8.65 -1.06 12.46
CA GLY A 4 8.04 -0.62 11.20
C GLY A 4 8.99 -0.86 10.02
N SER A 5 8.48 -1.36 8.90
CA SER A 5 9.22 -1.45 7.63
C SER A 5 8.74 -0.35 6.68
N VAL A 6 9.67 0.48 6.18
CA VAL A 6 9.36 1.50 5.16
C VAL A 6 9.38 0.85 3.79
N MET A 7 8.27 0.95 3.05
CA MET A 7 8.13 0.41 1.70
C MET A 7 7.84 1.55 0.72
N ARG A 8 8.25 1.37 -0.53
CA ARG A 8 7.94 2.33 -1.59
C ARG A 8 6.52 2.08 -2.09
N ALA A 9 5.66 3.09 -1.95
CA ALA A 9 4.37 3.09 -2.62
C ALA A 9 4.57 3.28 -4.12
N THR A 10 3.90 2.44 -4.91
CA THR A 10 3.89 2.47 -6.38
C THR A 10 2.55 2.90 -6.95
N GLY A 11 1.49 2.89 -6.13
CA GLY A 11 0.15 3.33 -6.50
C GLY A 11 -0.75 3.45 -5.29
N LYS A 12 -1.96 3.96 -5.50
CA LYS A 12 -3.00 4.04 -4.46
C LYS A 12 -4.39 3.93 -5.05
N LEU A 13 -5.39 3.67 -4.20
CA LEU A 13 -6.78 3.89 -4.58
C LEU A 13 -7.16 5.36 -4.52
N ALA A 14 -8.21 5.72 -5.27
CA ALA A 14 -8.72 7.09 -5.34
C ALA A 14 -9.15 7.61 -3.96
N ASP A 15 -9.73 6.73 -3.15
CA ASP A 15 -10.20 6.96 -1.79
C ASP A 15 -9.10 6.77 -0.73
N GLU A 16 -7.86 6.45 -1.13
CA GLU A 16 -6.69 6.30 -0.25
C GLU A 16 -6.81 5.20 0.83
N SER A 17 -7.86 4.36 0.79
CA SER A 17 -8.03 3.25 1.74
C SER A 17 -7.03 2.12 1.52
N TRP A 18 -6.39 2.06 0.34
CA TRP A 18 -5.36 1.09 0.01
C TRP A 18 -4.22 1.71 -0.78
N TRP A 19 -3.02 1.25 -0.46
CA TRP A 19 -1.76 1.65 -1.08
C TRP A 19 -1.12 0.44 -1.72
N GLN A 20 -0.70 0.58 -2.96
CA GLN A 20 0.09 -0.43 -3.64
C GLN A 20 1.55 -0.18 -3.32
N VAL A 21 2.25 -1.21 -2.87
CA VAL A 21 3.67 -1.16 -2.50
C VAL A 21 4.44 -2.19 -3.30
N CYS A 22 5.68 -1.86 -3.61
CA CYS A 22 6.65 -2.81 -4.13
C CYS A 22 7.87 -2.87 -3.19
N CYS A 23 8.59 -3.98 -3.08
CA CYS A 23 8.35 -5.28 -3.68
C CYS A 23 8.39 -6.32 -2.56
N VAL A 24 7.22 -6.66 -2.03
CA VAL A 24 7.17 -7.65 -0.97
C VAL A 24 7.30 -9.02 -1.61
N ASP A 25 8.35 -9.76 -1.25
CA ASP A 25 8.72 -11.02 -1.90
C ASP A 25 8.86 -10.90 -3.43
N GLY A 26 9.36 -9.75 -3.91
CA GLY A 26 9.53 -9.48 -5.33
C GLY A 26 8.23 -9.26 -6.10
N ARG A 27 7.10 -9.08 -5.42
CA ARG A 27 5.79 -8.81 -6.01
C ARG A 27 5.22 -7.50 -5.52
N GLU A 28 4.37 -6.90 -6.35
CA GLU A 28 3.50 -5.83 -5.92
C GLU A 28 2.46 -6.38 -4.95
N ALA A 29 2.26 -5.66 -3.85
CA ALA A 29 1.30 -6.00 -2.82
C ALA A 29 0.46 -4.78 -2.48
N TRP A 30 -0.68 -5.01 -1.88
CA TRP A 30 -1.52 -3.94 -1.36
C TRP A 30 -1.52 -3.96 0.16
N VAL A 31 -1.52 -2.76 0.73
CA VAL A 31 -1.59 -2.53 2.17
C VAL A 31 -2.70 -1.54 2.46
N SER A 32 -3.44 -1.78 3.55
CA SER A 32 -4.54 -0.90 3.96
C SER A 32 -3.99 0.42 4.52
N GLY A 33 -4.65 1.51 4.14
CA GLY A 33 -4.40 2.87 4.60
C GLY A 33 -4.43 3.02 6.12
N ASP A 34 -5.28 2.24 6.80
CA ASP A 34 -5.43 2.26 8.26
C ASP A 34 -4.16 1.84 9.01
N TRP A 35 -3.26 1.10 8.36
CA TRP A 35 -2.07 0.52 8.98
C TRP A 35 -0.76 1.09 8.45
N VAL A 36 -0.82 2.06 7.55
CA VAL A 36 0.37 2.72 7.00
C VAL A 36 0.46 4.14 7.49
N GLN A 37 1.68 4.55 7.80
CA GLN A 37 2.00 5.94 7.98
C GLN A 37 2.71 6.45 6.72
N PRO A 38 2.10 7.34 5.93
CA PRO A 38 2.78 7.92 4.78
C PRO A 38 4.02 8.67 5.25
N VAL A 39 5.16 8.33 4.67
CA VAL A 39 6.46 8.95 4.95
C VAL A 39 6.99 9.60 3.68
N GLY A 40 7.08 10.93 3.68
CA GLY A 40 7.58 11.71 2.54
C GLY A 40 6.79 12.98 2.28
N PRO A 41 7.19 13.78 1.27
CA PRO A 41 6.49 14.99 0.89
C PRO A 41 5.09 14.65 0.32
N SER A 42 4.07 15.38 0.74
CA SER A 42 2.68 15.17 0.29
C SER A 42 2.52 15.23 -1.23
N THR A 43 3.33 16.03 -1.92
CA THR A 43 3.37 16.11 -3.38
C THR A 43 3.72 14.76 -4.02
N ALA A 44 4.64 13.99 -3.43
CA ALA A 44 5.02 12.68 -3.97
C ALA A 44 3.93 11.63 -3.77
N LEU A 45 3.14 11.74 -2.69
CA LEU A 45 1.99 10.86 -2.45
C LEU A 45 0.82 11.20 -3.39
N GLY A 46 0.65 12.48 -3.70
CA GLY A 46 -0.37 12.95 -4.64
C GLY A 46 -0.07 12.59 -6.10
N ASP A 47 1.20 12.44 -6.47
CA ASP A 47 1.65 12.06 -7.82
C ASP A 47 1.53 10.55 -8.09
N LEU A 48 1.27 9.74 -7.05
CA LEU A 48 1.11 8.30 -7.22
C LEU A 48 -0.08 7.98 -8.14
N PRO A 49 0.09 7.03 -9.07
CA PRO A 49 -0.98 6.63 -9.95
C PRO A 49 -2.15 6.05 -9.14
N VAL A 50 -3.36 6.49 -9.51
CA VAL A 50 -4.60 5.89 -9.00
C VAL A 50 -4.84 4.60 -9.78
N VAL A 51 -4.65 3.46 -9.11
CA VAL A 51 -4.81 2.13 -9.70
C VAL A 51 -6.13 1.56 -9.22
N ALA A 52 -7.00 1.09 -10.13
CA ALA A 52 -8.27 0.48 -9.73
C ALA A 52 -8.01 -0.83 -8.95
N ALA A 53 -8.66 -1.00 -7.80
CA ALA A 53 -8.64 -2.27 -7.08
C ALA A 53 -9.26 -3.38 -7.94
N PRO A 54 -8.78 -4.63 -7.83
CA PRO A 54 -9.50 -5.76 -8.41
C PRO A 54 -10.90 -5.84 -7.80
N SER A 55 -11.92 -5.86 -8.65
CA SER A 55 -13.32 -5.87 -8.26
C SER A 55 -13.63 -7.03 -7.31
N GLY A 56 -13.90 -6.75 -6.02
CA GLY A 56 -14.60 -7.68 -5.13
C GLY A 56 -13.76 -8.45 -4.10
N THR A 57 -12.47 -8.19 -3.96
CA THR A 57 -11.68 -8.72 -2.84
C THR A 57 -10.79 -7.58 -2.40
N LYS A 58 -10.88 -7.19 -1.10
CA LYS A 58 -9.82 -6.39 -0.46
C LYS A 58 -8.50 -6.96 -0.98
N PRO A 59 -7.69 -6.20 -1.73
CA PRO A 59 -6.55 -6.80 -2.40
C PRO A 59 -5.72 -7.49 -1.32
N ALA A 60 -5.45 -8.79 -1.51
CA ALA A 60 -4.96 -9.68 -0.47
C ALA A 60 -3.86 -8.97 0.33
N ALA A 61 -4.22 -8.54 1.54
CA ALA A 61 -3.32 -7.73 2.33
C ALA A 61 -2.12 -8.61 2.62
N LEU A 62 -0.91 -8.04 2.56
CA LEU A 62 0.30 -8.77 2.92
C LEU A 62 0.19 -9.45 4.31
N PHE A 63 -0.59 -8.85 5.22
CA PHE A 63 -0.83 -9.36 6.57
C PHE A 63 -1.92 -10.42 6.69
N ASP A 64 -2.73 -10.66 5.65
CA ASP A 64 -3.76 -11.71 5.63
C ASP A 64 -3.13 -13.12 5.52
N ARG A 65 -1.80 -13.20 5.35
CA ARG A 65 -1.04 -14.45 5.20
C ARG A 65 -0.19 -14.81 6.43
N LEU A 66 -0.39 -14.14 7.56
CA LEU A 66 0.35 -14.35 8.81
C LEU A 66 -0.50 -14.97 9.94
N GLU A 67 -1.56 -15.73 9.59
CA GLU A 67 -2.26 -16.63 10.52
C GLU A 67 -1.57 -18.00 10.68
#